data_AF-A0A8X6M574-F1
#
_entry.id   AF-A0A8X6M574-F1
#
_cell.length_a   1.000
_cell.length_b   1.000
_cell.length_c   1.000
_cell.angle_alpha   90.00
_cell.angle_beta   90.00
_cell.angle_gamma   90.00
#
_symmetry.space_group_name_H-M   'P 1'
#
loop_
_entity.id
_entity.type
_entity.pdbx_description
1 polymer ?
#
loop_
_entity_poly.entity_id
_entity_poly.type
_entity_poly.pdbx_seq_one_letter_code
_entity_poly.pdbx_strand_id
1 'polypeptide(L)' 'MEDGAKDDFKKLCEGKALNIRVKHCPDGIYYRTPVLLLSNNNLDICNDPTFRDVRLKCFNWKKCELLKSCRRMNG' A
#
# COMPACT_ATOMS: atom_id res chain seq x y z
N MET A 1 -13.13 8.14 2.92
CA MET A 1 -11.86 8.36 3.65
C MET A 1 -11.87 9.77 4.22
N GLU A 2 -11.55 9.97 5.50
CA GLU A 2 -11.47 11.31 6.11
C GLU A 2 -10.31 12.12 5.52
N ASP A 3 -10.46 13.44 5.41
CA ASP A 3 -9.49 14.32 4.73
C ASP A 3 -8.09 14.28 5.36
N GLY A 4 -8.01 14.17 6.69
CA GLY A 4 -6.73 14.05 7.41
C GLY A 4 -5.95 12.80 7.02
N ALA A 5 -6.64 11.67 6.84
CA ALA A 5 -6.00 10.42 6.40
C ALA A 5 -5.47 10.53 4.97
N LYS A 6 -6.10 11.32 4.10
CA LYS A 6 -5.66 11.50 2.70
C LYS A 6 -4.36 12.30 2.65
N ASP A 7 -4.26 13.35 3.45
CA ASP A 7 -3.07 14.19 3.46
C ASP A 7 -1.86 13.48 4.07
N ASP A 8 -2.05 12.65 5.09
CA ASP A 8 -0.96 11.82 5.60
C ASP A 8 -0.52 10.76 4.59
N PHE A 9 -1.45 10.20 3.82
CA PHE A 9 -1.12 9.30 2.71
C PHE A 9 -0.31 10.00 1.61
N LYS A 10 -0.61 11.27 1.29
CA LYS A 10 0.20 12.05 0.33
C LYS A 10 1.62 12.20 0.85
N LYS A 11 1.80 12.59 2.12
CA LYS A 11 3.12 12.74 2.73
C LYS A 11 3.90 11.43 2.71
N LEU A 12 3.23 10.31 3.00
CA LEU A 12 3.80 8.97 2.98
C LEU A 12 4.34 8.63 1.59
N CYS A 13 3.54 8.83 0.54
CA CYS A 13 3.94 8.51 -0.82
C CYS A 13 4.91 9.52 -1.45
N GLU A 14 4.98 10.76 -0.95
CA GLU A 14 5.97 11.77 -1.36
C GLU A 14 7.36 11.54 -0.75
N GLY A 15 7.49 10.60 0.20
CA GLY A 15 8.73 10.38 0.92
C GLY A 15 9.09 11.52 1.88
N LYS A 16 8.10 12.34 2.28
CA LYS A 16 8.27 13.38 3.30
C LYS A 16 8.43 12.75 4.68
N ALA A 17 8.98 13.53 5.61
CA ALA A 17 9.10 13.14 7.00
C ALA A 17 7.73 12.75 7.56
N LEU A 18 7.64 11.54 8.09
CA LEU A 18 6.41 11.06 8.70
C LEU A 18 6.72 10.39 10.04
N ASN A 19 5.95 10.77 11.06
CA ASN A 19 5.99 10.12 12.36
C ASN A 19 5.13 8.86 12.25
N ILE A 20 5.77 7.71 12.07
CA ILE A 20 5.08 6.43 11.96
C ILE A 20 5.28 5.67 13.26
N ARG A 21 4.16 5.36 13.93
CA ARG A 21 4.17 4.37 15.01
C ARG A 21 4.12 2.97 14.39
N VAL A 22 5.25 2.28 14.41
CA VAL A 22 5.32 0.89 13.95
C VAL A 22 5.13 -0.02 15.16
N LYS A 23 4.17 -0.96 15.06
CA LYS A 23 3.98 -1.95 16.13
C LYS A 23 5.29 -2.71 16.36
N HIS A 24 5.69 -2.84 17.62
CA HIS A 24 6.93 -3.49 18.05
C HIS A 24 8.23 -2.77 17.65
N CYS A 25 8.16 -1.49 17.28
CA CYS A 25 9.33 -0.64 17.04
C CYS A 25 9.19 0.66 17.86
N PRO A 26 10.31 1.26 18.32
CA PRO A 26 10.27 2.62 18.88
C PRO A 26 9.76 3.64 17.87
N ASP A 27 9.09 4.68 18.37
CA ASP A 27 8.64 5.80 17.53
C ASP A 27 9.85 6.48 16.86
N GLY A 28 9.77 6.64 15.54
CA GLY A 28 10.85 7.19 14.73
C GLY A 28 10.32 8.07 13.61
N ILE A 29 11.16 9.02 13.17
CA ILE A 29 10.88 9.84 11.98
C ILE A 29 11.43 9.10 10.76
N TYR A 30 10.55 8.75 9.84
CA TYR A 30 10.92 8.05 8.62
C TYR A 30 10.90 9.01 7.43
N TYR A 31 11.90 8.87 6.57
CA TYR A 31 12.07 9.68 5.35
C TYR A 31 12.20 8.74 4.15
N ARG A 32 11.64 9.12 2.99
CA ARG A 32 11.79 8.41 1.70
C ARG A 32 11.61 6.89 1.77
N THR A 33 10.71 6.43 2.64
CA THR A 33 10.54 4.99 2.89
C THR A 33 9.71 4.37 1.76
N PRO A 34 10.19 3.29 1.11
CA PRO A 34 9.38 2.57 0.14
C PRO A 34 8.20 1.90 0.86
N VAL A 35 7.00 2.08 0.33
CA VAL A 35 5.76 1.55 0.93
C VAL A 35 5.12 0.55 -0.01
N LEU A 36 4.76 -0.61 0.53
CA LEU A 36 3.93 -1.61 -0.13
C LEU A 36 2.60 -1.72 0.61
N LEU A 37 1.50 -1.56 -0.13
CA LEU A 37 0.15 -1.71 0.40
C LEU A 37 -0.45 -2.98 -0.18
N LEU A 38 -0.88 -3.88 0.71
CA LEU A 38 -1.56 -5.12 0.35
C LEU A 38 -2.97 -5.09 0.91
N SER A 39 -3.95 -5.23 0.03
CA SER A 39 -5.35 -5.19 0.39
C SER A 39 -6.13 -6.13 -0.51
N ASN A 40 -7.10 -6.84 0.07
CA ASN A 40 -8.10 -7.58 -0.69
C ASN A 40 -9.27 -6.69 -1.14
N ASN A 41 -9.33 -5.47 -0.61
CA ASN A 41 -10.33 -4.46 -0.93
C ASN A 41 -9.75 -3.44 -1.92
N ASN A 42 -10.60 -2.90 -2.80
CA ASN A 42 -10.25 -1.77 -3.65
C ASN A 42 -10.15 -0.51 -2.79
N LEU A 43 -8.94 0.02 -2.60
CA LEU A 43 -8.72 1.22 -1.81
C LEU A 43 -9.07 2.46 -2.66
N ASP A 44 -9.77 3.43 -2.07
CA ASP A 44 -10.19 4.66 -2.77
C ASP A 44 -9.01 5.40 -3.42
N ILE A 45 -7.85 5.41 -2.74
CA ILE A 45 -6.61 6.04 -3.22
C ILE A 45 -6.08 5.44 -4.53
N CYS A 46 -6.43 4.19 -4.85
CA CYS A 46 -6.02 3.55 -6.11
C CYS A 46 -6.72 4.16 -7.32
N ASN A 47 -7.87 4.80 -7.12
CA ASN A 47 -8.67 5.42 -8.17
C ASN A 47 -8.63 6.96 -8.12
N ASP A 48 -8.03 7.54 -7.07
CA ASP A 48 -7.90 8.99 -6.89
C ASP A 48 -6.80 9.54 -7.83
N PRO A 49 -7.11 10.51 -8.72
CA PRO A 49 -6.14 11.09 -9.67
C PRO A 49 -4.91 11.70 -9.00
N THR A 50 -5.03 12.10 -7.73
CA THR A 50 -3.95 12.69 -6.94
C THR A 50 -2.86 11.66 -6.60
N PHE A 51 -3.15 10.37 -6.72
CA PHE A 51 -2.26 9.28 -6.33
C PHE A 51 -1.97 8.33 -7.49
N ARG A 52 -2.98 8.00 -8.28
CA ARG A 52 -2.86 7.06 -9.40
C ARG A 52 -1.84 7.55 -10.43
N ASP A 53 -0.86 6.70 -10.73
CA ASP A 53 0.19 6.93 -11.74
C ASP A 53 1.14 8.12 -11.45
N VAL A 54 0.98 8.79 -10.31
CA VAL A 54 1.86 9.86 -9.82
C VAL A 54 2.63 9.42 -8.58
N ARG A 55 1.92 8.84 -7.61
CA ARG A 55 2.45 8.47 -6.28
C ARG A 55 2.30 6.99 -5.97
N LEU A 56 1.41 6.29 -6.68
CA LEU A 56 1.12 4.87 -6.49
C LEU A 56 1.13 4.13 -7.82
N LYS A 57 1.76 2.96 -7.82
CA LYS A 57 1.60 1.97 -8.88
C LYS A 57 0.74 0.83 -8.37
N CYS A 58 -0.44 0.67 -8.96
CA CYS A 58 -1.42 -0.31 -8.52
C CYS A 58 -1.33 -1.58 -9.36
N PHE A 59 -1.26 -2.73 -8.70
CA PHE A 59 -1.33 -4.03 -9.36
C PHE A 59 -2.60 -4.75 -8.88
N ASN A 60 -3.46 -5.14 -9.81
CA ASN A 60 -4.66 -5.91 -9.51
C ASN A 60 -4.35 -7.39 -9.65
N TRP A 61 -4.24 -8.07 -8.52
CA TRP A 61 -3.94 -9.49 -8.48
C TRP A 61 -5.21 -10.27 -8.84
N LYS A 62 -5.12 -11.07 -9.89
CA LYS A 62 -6.19 -11.99 -10.29
C LYS A 62 -5.76 -13.42 -9.98
N LYS A 63 -6.73 -14.30 -9.77
CA LYS A 63 -6.45 -15.73 -9.66
C LYS A 63 -5.73 -16.20 -10.92
N CYS A 64 -4.59 -16.84 -10.73
CA CYS A 64 -3.86 -17.48 -11.83
C CYS A 64 -4.44 -18.89 -12.02
N GLU A 65 -5.31 -19.07 -13.01
CA GLU A 65 -5.93 -20.38 -13.28
C GLU A 65 -4.89 -21.45 -13.64
N LEU A 66 -3.74 -21.07 -14.20
CA LEU A 66 -2.63 -21.99 -14.50
C LEU A 66 -2.03 -22.65 -13.25
N LEU A 67 -2.14 -22.01 -12.09
CA LEU A 67 -1.65 -22.52 -10.80
C LEU A 67 -2.73 -23.22 -9.98
N LYS A 68 -3.93 -23.39 -10.52
CA LYS A 68 -5.05 -24.05 -9.83
C LYS A 68 -4.77 -25.50 -9.49
N SER A 69 -4.06 -26.20 -10.39
CA SER A 69 -3.61 -27.59 -10.21
C SER A 69 -2.43 -27.70 -9.23
N CYS A 70 -1.61 -26.66 -9.09
CA CYS A 70 -0.47 -26.61 -8.17
C CYS A 70 -0.90 -26.57 -6.69
N ARG A 71 -2.19 -26.37 -6.40
CA ARG A 71 -2.76 -26.38 -5.04
C ARG A 71 -2.71 -27.77 -4.37
N ARG A 72 -2.08 -28.76 -5.01
CA ARG A 72 -2.05 -30.19 -4.62
C ARG A 72 -0.65 -30.75 -4.35
N MET A 73 0.31 -29.93 -3.91
CA MET A 73 1.62 -30.41 -3.44
C MET A 73 2.04 -29.82 -2.10
N ASN A 74 1.17 -29.94 -1.09
CA ASN A 74 1.61 -30.00 0.30
C ASN A 74 0.92 -31.22 0.93
N GLY A 75 1.73 -32.20 1.34
CA GLY A 75 1.32 -33.29 2.23
C GLY A 75 1.22 -32.83 3.67
#